data_AF-A0A955LJR4-F1
#
_entry.id   AF-A0A955LJR4-F1
#
_cell.length_a   1.000
_cell.length_b   1.000
_cell.length_c   1.000
_cell.angle_alpha   90.00
_cell.angle_beta   90.00
_cell.angle_gamma   90.00
#
_symmetry.space_group_name_H-M   'P 1'
#
loop_
_entity.id
_entity.type
_entity.pdbx_description
1 polymer ?
#
loop_
_entity_poly.entity_id
_entity_poly.type
_entity_poly.pdbx_seq_one_letter_code
_entity_poly.pdbx_strand_id
1 'polypeptide(L)'
;MHLILVIGHLFGVAIGAGGAFVSDALFLRSARDRVLSDDEIKLLNTAGVMVWLGLGLLVLSGIAMFLARPEELLNSVKFIAKMSIVLVIILNGIVFHTYHIPHMKRHAGKNMPKSSTFKKRSSFMLLSGSISVTSWLCAVLLGALPSVPFTLVQTLGLYCGLLIIVGILTQLFRPFILGIRH
;
A
#
# COMPACT_ATOMS: atom_id res chain seq x y z
N MET A 1 11.52 21.60 18.43
CA MET A 1 11.38 20.12 18.42
C MET A 1 10.19 19.64 17.61
N HIS A 2 8.99 20.21 17.80
CA HIS A 2 7.76 19.78 17.09
C HIS A 2 7.83 19.86 15.55
N LEU A 3 8.34 20.97 15.00
CA LEU A 3 8.44 21.17 13.55
C LEU A 3 9.30 20.11 12.85
N ILE A 4 10.45 19.74 13.44
CA ILE A 4 11.36 18.73 12.86
C ILE A 4 10.68 17.36 12.78
N LEU A 5 9.91 16.99 13.81
CA LEU A 5 9.14 15.73 13.82
C LEU A 5 8.05 15.74 12.75
N VAL A 6 7.33 16.86 12.60
CA VAL A 6 6.30 17.00 11.56
C VAL A 6 6.90 16.91 10.17
N ILE A 7 8.01 17.61 9.92
CA ILE A 7 8.73 17.55 8.64
C ILE A 7 9.16 16.12 8.36
N GLY A 8 9.84 15.47 9.31
CA GLY A 8 10.25 14.07 9.18
C GLY A 8 9.06 13.14 8.88
N HIS A 9 7.94 13.34 9.57
CA HIS A 9 6.72 12.57 9.34
C HIS A 9 6.18 12.74 7.94
N LEU A 10 6.11 13.98 7.43
CA LEU A 10 5.64 14.28 6.08
C LEU A 10 6.58 13.71 5.01
N PHE A 11 7.90 13.76 5.23
CA PHE A 11 8.87 13.08 4.36
C PHE A 11 8.65 11.56 4.36
N GLY A 12 8.40 10.97 5.53
CA GLY A 12 8.07 9.55 5.65
C GLY A 12 6.82 9.17 4.85
N VAL A 13 5.76 9.99 4.93
CA VAL A 13 4.55 9.84 4.10
C VAL A 13 4.89 9.94 2.62
N ALA A 14 5.60 10.99 2.20
CA ALA A 14 5.89 11.26 0.79
C ALA A 14 6.74 10.15 0.14
N ILE A 15 7.81 9.73 0.81
CA ILE A 15 8.69 8.66 0.34
C ILE A 15 7.96 7.32 0.34
N GLY A 16 7.25 7.02 1.44
CA GLY A 16 6.54 5.75 1.61
C GLY A 16 5.40 5.57 0.60
N ALA A 17 4.51 6.56 0.50
CA ALA A 17 3.39 6.54 -0.43
C ALA A 17 3.87 6.59 -1.88
N GLY A 18 4.87 7.43 -2.20
CA GLY A 18 5.45 7.51 -3.53
C GLY A 18 6.06 6.18 -3.98
N GLY A 19 6.86 5.54 -3.13
CA GLY A 19 7.41 4.21 -3.38
C GLY A 19 6.32 3.16 -3.58
N ALA A 20 5.25 3.21 -2.78
CA ALA A 20 4.15 2.26 -2.89
C ALA A 20 3.40 2.42 -4.21
N PHE A 21 3.05 3.66 -4.59
CA PHE A 21 2.36 3.92 -5.86
C PHE A 21 3.21 3.53 -7.07
N VAL A 22 4.53 3.77 -7.05
CA VAL A 22 5.43 3.30 -8.10
C VAL A 22 5.47 1.77 -8.15
N SER A 23 5.58 1.10 -7.00
CA SER A 23 5.58 -0.36 -6.91
C SER A 23 4.28 -0.96 -7.44
N ASP A 24 3.14 -0.40 -7.07
CA ASP A 24 1.81 -0.84 -7.51
C ASP A 24 1.62 -0.61 -9.02
N ALA A 25 2.07 0.54 -9.55
CA ALA A 25 2.01 0.84 -10.98
C ALA A 25 2.88 -0.11 -11.82
N LEU A 26 4.10 -0.40 -11.37
CA LEU A 26 4.99 -1.37 -12.02
C LEU A 26 4.38 -2.76 -11.99
N PHE A 27 3.84 -3.17 -10.85
CA PHE A 27 3.15 -4.46 -10.74
C PHE A 27 1.99 -4.56 -11.74
N LEU A 28 1.14 -3.54 -11.84
CA LEU A 28 0.02 -3.53 -12.80
C LEU A 28 0.49 -3.58 -14.24
N ARG A 29 1.54 -2.82 -14.58
CA ARG A 29 2.14 -2.83 -15.91
C ARG A 29 2.69 -4.21 -16.25
N SER A 30 3.52 -4.81 -15.40
CA SER A 30 4.08 -6.13 -15.66
C SER A 30 3.01 -7.23 -15.68
N ALA A 31 1.93 -7.08 -14.90
CA ALA A 31 0.79 -7.98 -14.95
C ALA A 31 0.03 -7.91 -16.30
N ARG A 32 -0.03 -6.73 -16.92
CA ARG A 32 -0.59 -6.53 -18.27
C ARG A 32 0.34 -7.06 -19.36
N ASP A 33 1.62 -6.71 -19.30
CA ASP A 33 2.61 -7.02 -20.33
C ASP A 33 3.05 -8.50 -20.27
N ARG A 34 2.69 -9.21 -19.18
CA ARG A 34 2.95 -10.64 -18.94
C ARG A 34 4.43 -11.01 -18.99
N VAL A 35 5.29 -10.04 -18.77
CA VAL A 35 6.74 -10.18 -18.68
C VAL A 35 7.17 -9.22 -17.58
N LEU A 36 7.95 -9.72 -16.61
CA LEU A 36 8.80 -8.87 -15.78
C LEU A 36 10.20 -8.92 -16.36
N SER A 37 10.70 -7.79 -16.81
CA SER A 37 12.11 -7.58 -17.13
C SER A 37 12.95 -7.47 -15.85
N ASP A 38 14.25 -7.75 -15.97
CA ASP A 38 15.17 -7.61 -14.84
C ASP A 38 15.25 -6.18 -14.32
N ASP A 39 15.10 -5.18 -15.19
CA ASP A 39 15.11 -3.78 -14.82
C ASP A 39 13.82 -3.37 -14.08
N GLU A 40 12.66 -3.89 -14.47
CA GLU A 40 11.43 -3.71 -13.69
C GLU A 40 11.54 -4.35 -12.30
N ILE A 41 12.21 -5.50 -12.18
CA ILE A 41 12.47 -6.14 -10.88
C ILE A 41 13.39 -5.27 -10.01
N LYS A 42 14.47 -4.72 -10.59
CA LYS A 42 15.37 -3.80 -9.86
C LYS A 42 14.60 -2.56 -9.39
N LEU A 43 13.78 -1.98 -10.26
CA LEU A 43 12.97 -0.82 -9.93
C LEU A 43 11.93 -1.15 -8.85
N LEU A 44 11.28 -2.31 -8.92
CA LEU A 44 10.35 -2.78 -7.90
C LEU A 44 11.02 -2.98 -6.53
N ASN A 45 12.22 -3.56 -6.49
CA ASN A 45 12.98 -3.68 -5.25
C ASN A 45 13.38 -2.29 -4.71
N THR A 46 13.77 -1.37 -5.59
CA THR A 46 14.14 0.00 -5.21
C THR A 46 12.94 0.75 -4.62
N ALA A 47 11.78 0.67 -5.28
CA ALA A 47 10.52 1.21 -4.78
C ALA A 47 10.13 0.58 -3.42
N GLY A 48 10.31 -0.74 -3.28
CA GLY A 48 10.10 -1.44 -2.01
C GLY A 48 11.00 -0.93 -0.87
N VAL A 49 12.28 -0.68 -1.15
CA VAL A 49 13.20 -0.05 -0.18
C VAL A 49 12.70 1.34 0.21
N MET A 50 12.25 2.16 -0.74
CA MET A 50 11.66 3.48 -0.44
C MET A 50 10.41 3.36 0.44
N VAL A 51 9.53 2.38 0.18
CA VAL A 51 8.37 2.11 1.04
C VAL A 51 8.79 1.84 2.48
N TRP A 52 9.77 0.96 2.69
CA TRP A 52 10.24 0.61 4.03
C TRP A 52 10.97 1.75 4.74
N LEU A 53 11.79 2.52 4.03
CA LEU A 53 12.46 3.71 4.58
C LEU A 53 11.41 4.78 4.97
N GLY A 54 10.45 5.04 4.09
CA GLY A 54 9.36 5.97 4.34
C GLY A 54 8.50 5.53 5.52
N LEU A 55 8.13 4.24 5.60
CA LEU A 55 7.40 3.66 6.73
C LEU A 55 8.18 3.76 8.04
N GLY A 56 9.48 3.47 8.03
CA GLY A 56 10.33 3.61 9.21
C GLY A 56 10.33 5.04 9.72
N LEU A 57 10.56 6.02 8.84
CA LEU A 57 10.54 7.43 9.18
C LEU A 57 9.15 7.88 9.68
N LEU A 58 8.08 7.45 9.01
CA LEU A 58 6.68 7.74 9.37
C LEU A 58 6.30 7.20 10.75
N VAL A 59 6.66 5.95 11.04
CA VAL A 59 6.35 5.30 12.31
C VAL A 59 7.17 5.90 13.44
N LEU A 60 8.48 6.07 13.26
CA LEU A 60 9.36 6.63 14.30
C LEU A 60 8.96 8.07 14.67
N SER A 61 8.73 8.92 13.67
CA SER A 61 8.25 10.28 13.89
C SER A 61 6.84 10.29 14.51
N GLY A 62 5.96 9.39 14.10
CA GLY A 62 4.62 9.23 14.66
C GLY A 62 4.64 8.83 16.13
N ILE A 63 5.52 7.88 16.51
CA ILE A 63 5.74 7.47 17.91
C ILE A 63 6.29 8.65 18.71
N ALA A 64 7.27 9.38 18.20
CA ALA A 64 7.81 10.56 18.89
C ALA A 64 6.75 11.65 19.12
N MET A 65 5.88 11.90 18.13
CA MET A 65 4.75 12.83 18.27
C MET A 65 3.70 12.32 19.26
N PHE A 66 3.46 11.00 19.29
CA PHE A 66 2.56 10.35 20.24
C PHE A 66 3.04 10.49 21.67
N LEU A 67 4.31 10.15 21.94
CA LEU A 67 4.90 10.24 23.27
C LEU A 67 4.93 11.67 23.81
N ALA A 68 4.94 12.68 22.94
CA ALA A 68 4.85 14.07 23.36
C ALA A 68 3.44 14.46 23.87
N ARG A 69 2.37 13.85 23.34
CA ARG A 69 0.96 14.20 23.64
C ARG A 69 0.04 12.96 23.59
N PRO A 70 0.24 11.98 24.48
CA PRO A 70 -0.46 10.70 24.39
C PRO A 70 -1.96 10.83 24.65
N GLU A 71 -2.38 11.58 25.67
CA GLU A 71 -3.81 11.73 26.03
C GLU A 71 -4.62 12.42 24.93
N GLU A 72 -4.07 13.47 24.30
CA GLU A 72 -4.72 14.17 23.19
C GLU A 72 -4.92 13.23 21.99
N LEU A 73 -3.88 12.44 21.66
CA LEU A 73 -3.88 11.60 20.46
C LEU A 73 -4.68 10.31 20.67
N LEU A 74 -4.71 9.72 21.87
CA LEU A 74 -5.58 8.58 22.17
C LEU A 74 -7.07 8.96 22.12
N ASN A 75 -7.42 10.21 22.40
CA ASN A 75 -8.81 10.68 22.26
C ASN A 75 -9.15 11.13 20.83
N SER A 76 -8.16 11.16 19.92
CA SER A 76 -8.37 11.57 18.54
C SER A 76 -8.80 10.38 17.67
N VAL A 77 -10.07 10.37 17.24
CA VAL A 77 -10.59 9.39 16.27
C VAL A 77 -9.71 9.29 15.03
N LYS A 78 -9.27 10.46 14.52
CA LYS A 78 -8.41 10.57 13.33
C LYS A 78 -7.08 9.85 13.54
N PHE A 79 -6.46 10.03 14.70
CA PHE A 79 -5.18 9.41 15.02
C PHE A 79 -5.30 7.88 15.10
N ILE A 80 -6.28 7.37 15.87
CA ILE A 80 -6.48 5.93 16.01
C ILE A 80 -6.78 5.29 14.65
N ALA A 81 -7.69 5.88 13.87
CA ALA A 81 -8.01 5.38 12.54
C ALA A 81 -6.78 5.33 11.62
N LYS A 82 -5.97 6.40 11.61
CA LYS A 82 -4.72 6.44 10.85
C LYS A 82 -3.74 5.35 11.29
N MET A 83 -3.59 5.10 12.59
CA MET A 83 -2.70 4.05 13.11
C MET A 83 -3.17 2.65 12.72
N SER A 84 -4.48 2.40 12.74
CA SER A 84 -5.05 1.15 12.23
C SER A 84 -4.75 0.95 10.74
N ILE A 85 -4.86 2.00 9.93
CA ILE A 85 -4.54 1.93 8.49
C ILE A 85 -3.04 1.71 8.27
N VAL A 86 -2.18 2.39 9.02
CA VAL A 86 -0.71 2.17 8.96
C VAL A 86 -0.36 0.73 9.30
N LEU A 87 -1.04 0.10 10.27
CA LEU A 87 -0.85 -1.32 10.55
C LEU A 87 -1.23 -2.19 9.33
N VAL A 88 -2.34 -1.89 8.64
CA VAL A 88 -2.69 -2.60 7.40
C VAL A 88 -1.62 -2.42 6.32
N ILE A 89 -1.06 -1.20 6.17
CA ILE A 89 0.05 -0.93 5.24
C ILE A 89 1.25 -1.81 5.57
N ILE A 90 1.65 -1.88 6.84
CA ILE A 90 2.80 -2.70 7.28
C ILE A 90 2.54 -4.18 6.97
N LEU A 91 1.38 -4.71 7.35
CA LEU A 91 1.04 -6.11 7.10
C LEU A 91 1.01 -6.43 5.60
N ASN A 92 0.43 -5.56 4.78
CA ASN A 92 0.41 -5.71 3.33
C ASN A 92 1.84 -5.62 2.74
N GLY A 93 2.67 -4.71 3.24
CA GLY A 93 4.07 -4.56 2.82
C GLY A 93 4.91 -5.82 3.10
N ILE A 94 4.68 -6.48 4.24
CA ILE A 94 5.28 -7.79 4.57
C ILE A 94 4.84 -8.85 3.56
N VAL A 95 3.53 -8.98 3.30
CA VAL A 95 2.99 -9.92 2.30
C VAL A 95 3.59 -9.65 0.93
N PHE A 96 3.71 -8.39 0.53
CA PHE A 96 4.27 -8.02 -0.76
C PHE A 96 5.72 -8.45 -0.93
N HIS A 97 6.57 -8.14 0.04
CA HIS A 97 8.00 -8.45 -0.04
C HIS A 97 8.31 -9.95 0.16
N THR A 98 7.56 -10.64 1.01
CA THR A 98 7.84 -12.05 1.34
C THR A 98 7.16 -13.03 0.38
N TYR A 99 6.02 -12.66 -0.20
CA TYR A 99 5.23 -13.56 -1.04
C TYR A 99 5.15 -13.09 -2.50
N HIS A 100 4.76 -11.84 -2.76
CA HIS A 100 4.51 -11.36 -4.13
C HIS A 100 5.80 -11.18 -4.94
N ILE A 101 6.81 -10.50 -4.41
CA ILE A 101 8.09 -10.28 -5.12
C ILE A 101 8.80 -11.60 -5.45
N PRO A 102 8.99 -12.56 -4.52
CA PRO A 102 9.65 -13.82 -4.84
C PRO A 102 8.87 -14.64 -5.88
N HIS A 103 7.54 -14.59 -5.84
CA HIS A 103 6.70 -15.26 -6.83
C HIS A 103 6.87 -14.65 -8.23
N MET A 104 6.97 -13.33 -8.34
CA MET A 104 7.23 -12.64 -9.61
C MET A 104 8.62 -12.99 -10.16
N LYS A 105 9.66 -12.96 -9.32
CA LYS A 105 11.04 -13.30 -9.70
C LYS A 105 11.15 -14.72 -10.27
N ARG A 106 10.41 -15.70 -9.73
CA ARG A 106 10.38 -17.08 -10.24
C ARG A 106 9.84 -17.22 -11.67
N HIS A 107 9.08 -16.24 -12.15
CA HIS A 107 8.47 -16.23 -13.48
C HIS A 107 9.07 -15.14 -14.39
N ALA A 108 10.07 -14.40 -13.92
CA ALA A 108 10.81 -13.41 -14.70
C ALA A 108 11.50 -14.07 -15.90
N GLY A 109 11.48 -13.41 -17.06
CA GLY A 109 12.12 -13.89 -18.28
C GLY A 109 11.51 -15.15 -18.93
N LYS A 110 10.44 -15.72 -18.38
CA LYS A 110 9.67 -16.81 -19.00
C LYS A 110 8.34 -16.26 -19.51
N ASN A 111 7.94 -16.66 -20.71
CA ASN A 111 6.60 -16.39 -21.23
C ASN A 111 5.54 -16.88 -20.22
N MET A 112 5.00 -15.95 -19.42
CA MET A 112 3.92 -16.18 -18.45
C MET A 112 2.59 -16.76 -19.02
N PRO A 113 2.25 -16.76 -20.34
CA PRO A 113 0.89 -17.08 -20.80
C PRO A 113 0.36 -18.52 -20.61
N LYS A 114 1.18 -19.54 -20.27
CA LYS A 114 0.69 -20.93 -20.23
C LYS A 114 0.66 -21.60 -18.85
N SER A 115 1.11 -20.93 -17.77
CA SER A 115 1.00 -21.52 -16.43
C SER A 115 -0.35 -21.18 -15.79
N SER A 116 -1.20 -22.19 -15.57
CA SER A 116 -2.45 -22.07 -14.81
C SER A 116 -2.21 -21.49 -13.40
N THR A 117 -1.01 -21.70 -12.85
CA THR A 117 -0.52 -21.19 -11.57
C THR A 117 -0.48 -19.65 -11.51
N PHE A 118 -0.01 -18.96 -12.56
CA PHE A 118 0.05 -17.50 -12.57
C PHE A 118 -1.34 -16.87 -12.58
N LYS A 119 -2.27 -17.41 -13.40
CA LYS A 119 -3.67 -16.98 -13.37
C LYS A 119 -4.26 -17.19 -11.97
N LYS A 120 -4.02 -18.32 -11.31
CA LYS A 120 -4.58 -18.56 -9.96
C LYS A 120 -4.07 -17.56 -8.92
N ARG A 121 -2.80 -17.15 -9.00
CA ARG A 121 -2.17 -16.24 -8.02
C ARG A 121 -2.29 -14.75 -8.34
N SER A 122 -2.56 -14.38 -9.60
CA SER A 122 -2.74 -12.97 -10.01
C SER A 122 -3.89 -12.26 -9.27
N SER A 123 -4.97 -12.97 -8.91
CA SER A 123 -6.05 -12.38 -8.10
C SER A 123 -5.58 -11.89 -6.74
N PHE A 124 -4.75 -12.68 -6.05
CA PHE A 124 -4.26 -12.34 -4.72
C PHE A 124 -3.30 -11.13 -4.79
N MET A 125 -2.46 -11.08 -5.82
CA MET A 125 -1.55 -9.95 -6.04
C MET A 125 -2.31 -8.65 -6.34
N LEU A 126 -3.33 -8.70 -7.19
CA LEU A 126 -4.18 -7.55 -7.49
C LEU A 126 -4.95 -7.04 -6.26
N LEU A 127 -5.37 -7.96 -5.38
CA LEU A 127 -6.00 -7.58 -4.12
C LEU A 127 -5.00 -6.87 -3.19
N SER A 128 -3.77 -7.37 -3.09
CA SER A 128 -2.71 -6.70 -2.30
C SER A 128 -2.39 -5.30 -2.82
N GLY A 129 -2.34 -5.11 -4.14
CA GLY A 129 -2.18 -3.78 -4.74
C GLY A 129 -3.38 -2.85 -4.45
N SER A 130 -4.60 -3.40 -4.46
CA SER A 130 -5.82 -2.64 -4.10
C SER A 130 -5.80 -2.18 -2.65
N ILE A 131 -5.38 -3.06 -1.73
CA ILE A 131 -5.19 -2.74 -0.32
C ILE A 131 -4.12 -1.65 -0.18
N SER A 132 -2.95 -1.83 -0.82
CA SER A 132 -1.84 -0.87 -0.79
C SER A 132 -2.28 0.54 -1.17
N VAL A 133 -2.82 0.72 -2.40
CA VAL A 133 -3.22 2.04 -2.92
C VAL A 133 -4.28 2.68 -2.03
N THR A 134 -5.30 1.91 -1.62
CA THR A 134 -6.38 2.42 -0.77
C THR A 134 -5.86 2.86 0.59
N SER A 135 -5.05 2.04 1.26
CA SER A 135 -4.52 2.34 2.59
C SER A 135 -3.59 3.56 2.57
N TRP A 136 -2.70 3.67 1.59
CA TRP A 136 -1.81 4.83 1.46
C TRP A 136 -2.60 6.12 1.17
N LEU A 137 -3.59 6.09 0.26
CA LEU A 137 -4.45 7.23 0.00
C LEU A 137 -5.23 7.64 1.25
N CYS A 138 -5.84 6.69 1.97
CA CYS A 138 -6.54 7.01 3.21
C CYS A 138 -5.61 7.58 4.29
N ALA A 139 -4.39 7.05 4.45
CA ALA A 139 -3.41 7.57 5.40
C ALA A 139 -2.99 9.02 5.08
N VAL A 140 -2.80 9.34 3.80
CA VAL A 140 -2.51 10.70 3.33
C VAL A 140 -3.72 11.62 3.58
N LEU A 141 -4.93 11.19 3.22
CA LEU A 141 -6.15 11.98 3.40
C LEU A 141 -6.42 12.28 4.87
N LEU A 142 -6.35 11.28 5.76
CA LEU A 142 -6.48 11.49 7.20
C LEU A 142 -5.38 12.38 7.77
N GLY A 143 -4.20 12.41 7.15
CA GLY A 143 -3.11 13.33 7.50
C GLY A 143 -3.40 14.77 7.09
N ALA A 144 -4.05 14.98 5.95
CA ALA A 144 -4.37 16.30 5.40
C ALA A 144 -5.64 16.92 6.02
N LEU A 145 -6.59 16.10 6.46
CA LEU A 145 -7.84 16.58 7.04
C LEU A 145 -7.60 17.21 8.43
N PRO A 146 -8.20 18.39 8.72
CA PRO A 146 -8.11 19.01 10.04
C PRO A 146 -8.77 18.13 11.10
N SER A 147 -9.98 17.63 10.82
CA SER A 147 -10.76 16.74 11.68
C SER A 147 -11.58 15.74 10.86
N VAL A 148 -12.12 14.72 11.52
CA VAL A 148 -13.03 13.73 10.93
C VAL A 148 -14.39 13.88 11.64
N PRO A 149 -15.49 14.14 10.92
CA PRO A 149 -16.80 14.37 11.53
C PRO A 149 -17.52 13.07 11.96
N PHE A 150 -16.83 11.93 11.88
CA PHE A 150 -17.39 10.60 12.10
C PHE A 150 -16.81 9.95 13.37
N THR A 151 -17.53 8.98 13.92
CA THR A 151 -17.00 8.14 15.00
C THR A 151 -15.89 7.21 14.48
N LEU A 152 -15.12 6.60 15.39
CA LEU A 152 -14.09 5.65 15.01
C LEU A 152 -14.65 4.46 14.21
N VAL A 153 -15.78 3.91 14.66
CA VAL A 153 -16.46 2.79 13.99
C VAL A 153 -16.92 3.19 12.59
N GLN A 154 -17.49 4.38 12.43
CA GLN A 154 -17.89 4.88 11.11
C GLN A 154 -16.67 5.11 10.20
N THR A 155 -15.60 5.70 10.73
CA THR A 155 -14.37 5.98 9.98
C THR A 155 -13.72 4.69 9.48
N LEU A 156 -13.54 3.71 10.36
CA LEU A 156 -13.00 2.39 10.00
C LEU A 156 -13.98 1.60 9.12
N GLY A 157 -15.29 1.73 9.34
CA GLY A 157 -16.32 1.14 8.51
C GLY A 157 -16.27 1.65 7.07
N LEU A 158 -16.12 2.97 6.88
CA LEU A 158 -15.93 3.58 5.55
C LEU A 158 -14.64 3.10 4.90
N TYR A 159 -13.54 3.00 5.65
CA TYR A 159 -12.27 2.45 5.15
C TYR A 159 -12.42 0.99 4.71
N CYS A 160 -13.04 0.12 5.52
CA CYS A 160 -13.30 -1.27 5.17
C CYS A 160 -14.24 -1.39 3.97
N GLY A 161 -15.29 -0.57 3.91
CA GLY A 161 -16.19 -0.49 2.76
C GLY A 161 -15.44 -0.11 1.48
N LEU A 162 -14.55 0.88 1.56
CA LEU A 162 -13.70 1.28 0.44
C LEU A 162 -12.77 0.16 -0.01
N LEU A 163 -12.12 -0.56 0.92
CA LEU A 163 -11.29 -1.73 0.60
C LEU A 163 -12.09 -2.82 -0.13
N ILE A 164 -13.31 -3.10 0.33
CA ILE A 164 -14.19 -4.09 -0.30
C ILE A 164 -14.59 -3.64 -1.70
N ILE A 165 -15.02 -2.39 -1.87
CA ILE A 165 -15.43 -1.83 -3.15
C ILE A 165 -14.26 -1.86 -4.14
N VAL A 166 -13.10 -1.31 -3.76
CA VAL A 166 -11.91 -1.31 -4.64
C VAL A 166 -11.46 -2.73 -4.93
N GLY A 167 -11.47 -3.63 -3.94
CA GLY A 167 -11.13 -5.04 -4.12
C GLY A 167 -12.06 -5.74 -5.13
N ILE A 168 -13.37 -5.57 -5.01
CA ILE A 168 -14.37 -6.12 -5.95
C ILE A 168 -14.15 -5.56 -7.35
N LEU A 169 -14.01 -4.24 -7.48
CA LEU A 169 -13.78 -3.59 -8.77
C LEU A 169 -12.51 -4.15 -9.43
N THR A 170 -11.41 -4.25 -8.69
CA THR A 170 -10.16 -4.82 -9.21
C THR A 170 -10.34 -6.27 -9.68
N GLN A 171 -11.13 -7.10 -8.97
CA GLN A 171 -11.41 -8.47 -9.42
C GLN A 171 -12.34 -8.52 -10.63
N LEU A 172 -13.35 -7.65 -10.70
CA LEU A 172 -14.27 -7.57 -11.83
C LEU A 172 -13.55 -7.15 -13.12
N PHE A 173 -12.68 -6.14 -13.04
CA PHE A 173 -11.88 -5.65 -14.16
C PHE A 173 -10.61 -6.46 -14.40
N ARG A 174 -10.37 -7.54 -13.65
CA ARG A 174 -9.17 -8.38 -13.76
C ARG A 174 -8.87 -8.86 -15.19
N PRO A 175 -9.82 -9.35 -16.01
CA PRO A 175 -9.53 -9.77 -17.37
C PRO A 175 -8.98 -8.63 -18.24
N PHE A 176 -9.52 -7.42 -18.07
CA PHE A 176 -9.08 -6.22 -18.76
C PHE A 176 -7.70 -5.76 -18.27
N ILE A 177 -7.49 -5.75 -16.94
CA ILE A 177 -6.20 -5.39 -16.32
C ILE A 177 -5.07 -6.30 -16.80
N LEU A 178 -5.33 -7.62 -16.84
CA LEU A 178 -4.34 -8.64 -17.26
C LEU A 178 -4.26 -8.85 -18.79
N GLY A 179 -5.00 -8.05 -19.57
CA GLY A 179 -5.05 -8.16 -21.04
C GLY A 179 -5.48 -9.55 -21.54
N ILE A 180 -6.26 -10.31 -20.76
CA ILE A 180 -6.77 -11.64 -21.14
C ILE A 180 -7.92 -11.43 -22.11
N ARG A 181 -7.63 -11.37 -23.41
CA ARG A 181 -8.65 -11.55 -24.45
C ARG A 181 -9.06 -13.03 -24.47
N HIS A 182 -10.37 -13.26 -24.38
CA HIS A 182 -10.99 -14.56 -24.62
C HIS A 182 -10.85 -14.94 -26.10
#